data_AF-A0AAN6W7W7-F1
#
_entry.id   AF-A0AAN6W7W7-F1
#
_cell.length_a   1.000
_cell.length_b   1.000
_cell.length_c   1.000
_cell.angle_alpha   90.00
_cell.angle_beta   90.00
_cell.angle_gamma   90.00
#
_symmetry.space_group_name_H-M   'P 1'
#
loop_
_entity.id
_entity.type
_entity.pdbx_description
1 polymer ?
#
loop_
_entity_poly.entity_id
_entity_poly.type
_entity_poly.pdbx_seq_one_letter_code
_entity_poly.pdbx_strand_id
1 'polypeptide(L)'
;PLIDDFLSRTQYQITYLTHAEQNLEMFALINILTIWLLSLSLPLTTAQGPGFKRFHDFSKTCTNITFNDWYLSADCTPFDPSKSVEKDSLDPLDLNFCVGLGPTGLTWDVYGKFSNYCKDCALNTNFGVILECECGFWDIDETQNVTLDLDTGIGNYNGSIFCYTTGPTNVPNDFTTAC
;
A
#
# COMPACT_ATOMS: atom_id res chain seq x y z
N PRO A 1 74.87 -27.81 -4.04
CA PRO A 1 74.03 -27.00 -3.11
C PRO A 1 73.03 -26.05 -3.81
N LEU A 2 73.30 -25.52 -5.01
CA LEU A 2 72.39 -24.60 -5.72
C LEU A 2 71.38 -25.29 -6.65
N ILE A 3 71.62 -26.54 -7.06
CA ILE A 3 70.72 -27.28 -7.98
C ILE A 3 69.56 -27.93 -7.20
N ASP A 4 69.81 -28.39 -5.99
CA ASP A 4 68.79 -29.03 -5.14
C ASP A 4 67.72 -28.03 -4.65
N ASP A 5 68.08 -26.77 -4.43
CA ASP A 5 67.13 -25.71 -4.02
C ASP A 5 66.21 -25.28 -5.18
N PHE A 6 66.68 -25.40 -6.43
CA PHE A 6 65.89 -25.06 -7.62
C PHE A 6 64.87 -26.14 -7.97
N LEU A 7 65.24 -27.42 -7.82
CA LEU A 7 64.34 -28.56 -8.02
C LEU A 7 63.26 -28.64 -6.93
N SER A 8 63.61 -28.34 -5.68
CA SER A 8 62.63 -28.28 -4.58
C SER A 8 61.58 -27.18 -4.80
N ARG A 9 62.00 -25.97 -5.23
CA ARG A 9 61.08 -24.85 -5.51
C ARG A 9 60.17 -25.12 -6.71
N THR A 10 60.65 -25.81 -7.75
CA THR A 10 59.85 -26.12 -8.93
C THR A 10 58.83 -27.23 -8.69
N GLN A 11 59.16 -28.27 -7.91
CA GLN A 11 58.19 -29.29 -7.50
C GLN A 11 57.08 -28.73 -6.61
N TYR A 12 57.41 -27.80 -5.71
CA TYR A 12 56.40 -27.15 -4.86
C TYR A 12 55.40 -26.34 -5.70
N GLN A 13 55.85 -25.58 -6.71
CA GLN A 13 54.98 -24.76 -7.55
C GLN A 13 54.00 -25.61 -8.39
N ILE A 14 54.42 -26.78 -8.88
CA ILE A 14 53.58 -27.67 -9.72
C ILE A 14 52.47 -28.36 -8.88
N THR A 15 52.75 -28.71 -7.62
CA THR A 15 51.73 -29.30 -6.72
C THR A 15 50.64 -28.29 -6.33
N TYR A 16 50.98 -27.00 -6.20
CA TYR A 16 50.00 -25.96 -5.89
C TYR A 16 49.08 -25.62 -7.08
N LEU A 17 49.60 -25.64 -8.31
CA LEU A 17 48.79 -25.40 -9.52
C LEU A 17 47.79 -26.54 -9.78
N THR A 18 48.19 -27.79 -9.54
CA THR A 18 47.30 -28.96 -9.73
C THR A 18 46.20 -29.07 -8.65
N HIS A 19 46.44 -28.58 -7.42
CA HIS A 19 45.40 -28.49 -6.39
C HIS A 19 44.40 -27.33 -6.61
N ALA A 20 44.76 -26.29 -7.36
CA ALA A 20 43.86 -25.19 -7.68
C ALA A 20 42.85 -25.58 -8.78
N GLU A 21 43.27 -26.36 -9.77
CA GLU A 21 42.39 -26.82 -10.87
C GLU A 21 41.34 -27.84 -10.42
N GLN A 22 41.66 -28.75 -9.49
CA GLN A 22 40.67 -29.73 -9.01
C GLN A 22 39.61 -29.14 -8.07
N ASN A 23 39.85 -27.97 -7.49
CA ASN A 23 38.88 -27.30 -6.63
C ASN A 23 37.83 -26.52 -7.42
N LEU A 24 38.17 -26.00 -8.61
CA LEU A 24 37.22 -25.19 -9.39
C LEU A 24 36.05 -26.01 -9.96
N GLU A 25 36.30 -27.25 -10.38
CA GLU A 25 35.24 -28.11 -10.94
C GLU A 25 34.29 -28.62 -9.85
N MET A 26 34.76 -28.79 -8.62
CA MET A 26 33.93 -29.24 -7.49
C MET A 26 32.94 -28.15 -7.03
N PHE A 27 33.32 -26.87 -7.11
CA PHE A 27 32.43 -25.75 -6.77
C PHE A 27 31.36 -25.46 -7.85
N ALA A 28 31.62 -25.81 -9.12
CA ALA A 28 30.64 -25.64 -10.19
C ALA A 28 29.46 -26.63 -10.08
N LEU A 29 29.73 -27.88 -9.68
CA LEU A 29 28.69 -28.92 -9.56
C LEU A 29 27.80 -28.76 -8.32
N ILE A 30 28.34 -28.21 -7.21
CA ILE A 30 27.57 -27.96 -5.98
C ILE A 30 26.56 -26.81 -6.15
N ASN A 31 26.86 -25.80 -6.98
CA ASN A 31 25.96 -24.68 -7.23
C ASN A 31 24.79 -25.02 -8.16
N ILE A 32 24.92 -26.01 -9.04
CA ILE A 32 23.82 -26.42 -9.94
C ILE A 32 22.82 -27.32 -9.19
N LEU A 33 23.26 -28.15 -8.25
CA LEU A 33 22.38 -29.05 -7.49
C LEU A 33 21.50 -28.32 -6.45
N THR A 34 21.98 -27.21 -5.89
CA THR A 34 21.22 -26.40 -4.92
C THR A 34 20.08 -25.59 -5.56
N ILE A 35 20.23 -25.22 -6.84
CA ILE A 35 19.17 -24.52 -7.61
C ILE A 35 17.99 -25.46 -7.92
N TRP A 36 18.22 -26.77 -8.05
CA TRP A 36 17.16 -27.76 -8.29
C TRP A 36 16.48 -28.28 -7.03
N LEU A 37 17.09 -28.17 -5.84
CA LEU A 37 16.49 -28.60 -4.58
C LEU A 37 15.67 -27.49 -3.88
N LEU A 38 15.90 -26.21 -4.20
CA LEU A 38 15.10 -25.10 -3.69
C LEU A 38 13.76 -24.88 -4.43
N SER A 39 13.53 -25.55 -5.56
CA SER A 39 12.25 -25.48 -6.28
C SER A 39 11.19 -26.49 -5.77
N LEU A 40 11.56 -27.41 -4.85
CA LEU A 40 10.65 -28.44 -4.32
C LEU A 40 10.16 -28.19 -2.88
N SER A 41 10.32 -26.97 -2.37
CA SER A 41 9.67 -26.54 -1.12
C SER A 41 8.89 -25.24 -1.37
N LEU A 42 7.88 -25.33 -2.23
CA LEU A 42 6.78 -24.36 -2.22
C LEU A 42 5.96 -24.65 -0.96
N PRO A 43 5.95 -23.79 0.07
CA PRO A 43 4.88 -23.84 1.05
C PRO A 43 3.58 -23.55 0.30
N LEU A 44 2.77 -24.60 0.13
CA LEU A 44 1.37 -24.52 -0.24
C LEU A 44 0.60 -23.91 0.93
N THR A 45 0.77 -22.61 1.18
CA THR A 45 -0.05 -21.84 2.12
C THR A 45 -0.09 -20.39 1.68
N THR A 46 -1.02 -20.09 0.79
CA THR A 46 -2.10 -19.14 1.10
C THR A 46 -3.19 -19.38 0.05
N ALA A 47 -4.09 -20.32 0.34
CA ALA A 47 -5.46 -20.11 -0.08
C ALA A 47 -5.89 -18.82 0.63
N GLN A 48 -5.67 -17.68 -0.03
CA GLN A 48 -6.42 -16.48 0.27
C GLN A 48 -7.87 -16.88 -0.02
N GLY A 49 -8.57 -17.38 1.00
CA GLY A 49 -10.04 -17.39 1.00
C GLY A 49 -10.50 -16.02 0.53
N PRO A 50 -11.63 -15.93 -0.22
CA PRO A 50 -11.97 -14.81 -1.09
C PRO A 50 -11.44 -13.53 -0.49
N GLY A 51 -10.28 -13.08 -0.99
CA GLY A 51 -9.48 -12.08 -0.30
C GLY A 51 -10.43 -10.94 0.01
N PHE A 52 -10.57 -10.58 1.28
CA PHE A 52 -11.33 -9.40 1.66
C PHE A 52 -10.72 -8.26 0.86
N LYS A 53 -11.39 -7.94 -0.25
CA LYS A 53 -11.00 -6.88 -1.17
C LYS A 53 -11.02 -5.67 -0.27
N ARG A 54 -9.84 -5.10 -0.01
CA ARG A 54 -9.72 -3.88 0.81
C ARG A 54 -10.84 -2.95 0.36
N PHE A 55 -11.71 -2.52 1.27
CA PHE A 55 -12.95 -1.81 0.94
C PHE A 55 -12.68 -0.36 0.49
N HIS A 56 -11.57 -0.13 -0.21
CA HIS A 56 -11.33 1.05 -1.04
C HIS A 56 -12.31 1.00 -2.23
N ASP A 57 -12.50 2.15 -2.86
CA ASP A 57 -13.48 2.36 -3.93
C ASP A 57 -14.94 2.39 -3.44
N PHE A 58 -15.26 3.19 -2.41
CA PHE A 58 -16.65 3.36 -1.95
C PHE A 58 -17.60 3.74 -3.09
N SER A 59 -17.12 4.51 -4.08
CA SER A 59 -17.88 4.94 -5.26
C SER A 59 -18.47 3.78 -6.08
N LYS A 60 -17.92 2.56 -5.97
CA LYS A 60 -18.46 1.37 -6.65
C LYS A 60 -19.74 0.84 -6.03
N THR A 61 -19.99 1.21 -4.77
CA THR A 61 -21.12 0.72 -3.97
C THR A 61 -22.00 1.86 -3.45
N CYS A 62 -21.70 3.09 -3.87
CA CYS A 62 -22.37 4.30 -3.43
C CYS A 62 -22.75 5.15 -4.63
N THR A 63 -23.85 5.89 -4.50
CA THR A 63 -24.41 6.77 -5.53
C THR A 63 -24.77 8.12 -4.91
N ASN A 64 -25.20 9.11 -5.72
CA ASN A 64 -25.56 10.45 -5.23
C ASN A 64 -24.50 11.09 -4.32
N ILE A 65 -23.23 10.90 -4.68
CA ILE A 65 -22.11 11.40 -3.90
C ILE A 65 -22.08 12.92 -3.99
N THR A 66 -22.15 13.58 -2.85
CA THR A 66 -22.19 15.04 -2.73
C THR A 66 -21.18 15.50 -1.68
N PHE A 67 -20.65 16.70 -1.89
CA PHE A 67 -19.71 17.34 -1.00
C PHE A 67 -20.22 18.75 -0.67
N ASN A 68 -20.39 19.07 0.61
CA ASN A 68 -20.87 20.36 1.07
C ASN A 68 -20.22 20.75 2.40
N ASP A 69 -19.69 21.96 2.52
CA ASP A 69 -19.10 22.49 3.76
C ASP A 69 -18.15 21.51 4.49
N TRP A 70 -17.31 20.79 3.74
CA TRP A 70 -16.36 19.75 4.23
C TRP A 70 -16.96 18.36 4.52
N TYR A 71 -18.26 18.20 4.41
CA TYR A 71 -18.94 16.93 4.61
C TYR A 71 -19.16 16.21 3.29
N LEU A 72 -18.82 14.92 3.27
CA LEU A 72 -19.13 14.00 2.19
C LEU A 72 -20.41 13.22 2.53
N SER A 73 -21.32 13.11 1.58
CA SER A 73 -22.54 12.32 1.71
C SER A 73 -22.71 11.44 0.48
N ALA A 74 -23.24 10.24 0.65
CA ALA A 74 -23.54 9.34 -0.45
C ALA A 74 -24.70 8.40 -0.07
N ASP A 75 -25.31 7.77 -1.06
CA ASP A 75 -26.31 6.72 -0.87
C ASP A 75 -25.64 5.38 -1.16
N CYS A 76 -25.36 4.60 -0.11
CA CYS A 76 -24.55 3.40 -0.19
C CYS A 76 -25.36 2.11 -0.02
N THR A 77 -25.05 1.09 -0.82
CA THR A 77 -25.71 -0.22 -0.69
C THR A 77 -25.08 -1.01 0.47
N PRO A 78 -25.88 -1.52 1.43
CA PRO A 78 -25.38 -2.43 2.46
C PRO A 78 -24.94 -3.77 1.86
N PHE A 79 -24.14 -4.54 2.62
CA PHE A 79 -23.65 -5.86 2.18
C PHE A 79 -24.77 -6.90 2.07
N ASP A 80 -25.81 -6.76 2.88
CA ASP A 80 -26.98 -7.62 2.87
C ASP A 80 -27.98 -7.10 1.82
N PRO A 81 -28.20 -7.83 0.71
CA PRO A 81 -29.11 -7.41 -0.36
C PRO A 81 -30.59 -7.41 0.08
N SER A 82 -30.92 -7.97 1.25
CA SER A 82 -32.26 -7.90 1.83
C SER A 82 -32.54 -6.60 2.59
N LYS A 83 -31.49 -5.81 2.88
CA LYS A 83 -31.63 -4.49 3.50
C LYS A 83 -31.83 -3.44 2.42
N SER A 84 -32.76 -2.52 2.65
CA SER A 84 -32.94 -1.34 1.80
C SER A 84 -31.69 -0.48 1.80
N VAL A 85 -31.42 0.21 0.69
CA VAL A 85 -30.39 1.27 0.62
C VAL A 85 -30.65 2.23 1.77
N GLU A 86 -29.71 2.29 2.72
CA GLU A 86 -29.74 3.29 3.78
C GLU A 86 -29.23 4.58 3.16
N LYS A 87 -30.08 5.60 3.16
CA LYS A 87 -29.65 6.94 2.80
C LYS A 87 -28.77 7.41 3.94
N ASP A 88 -27.50 7.69 3.69
CA ASP A 88 -26.53 8.17 4.69
C ASP A 88 -26.83 9.64 5.11
N SER A 89 -28.10 10.08 4.98
CA SER A 89 -28.54 11.44 5.27
C SER A 89 -28.65 11.74 6.75
N LEU A 90 -28.28 10.80 7.63
CA LEU A 90 -28.28 11.04 9.06
C LEU A 90 -26.91 11.51 9.55
N ASP A 91 -25.81 10.98 9.01
CA ASP A 91 -24.46 11.28 9.50
C ASP A 91 -23.45 11.42 8.33
N PRO A 92 -23.40 12.58 7.67
CA PRO A 92 -22.43 12.79 6.61
C PRO A 92 -21.01 12.81 7.17
N LEU A 93 -20.06 12.29 6.39
CA LEU A 93 -18.66 12.13 6.81
C LEU A 93 -17.91 13.45 6.71
N ASP A 94 -17.53 14.03 7.85
CA ASP A 94 -16.68 15.21 7.88
C ASP A 94 -15.23 14.86 7.50
N LEU A 95 -14.81 15.32 6.32
CA LEU A 95 -13.48 15.05 5.78
C LEU A 95 -12.35 15.71 6.59
N ASN A 96 -12.63 16.66 7.49
CA ASN A 96 -11.62 17.19 8.40
C ASN A 96 -11.06 16.15 9.37
N PHE A 97 -11.80 15.06 9.62
CA PHE A 97 -11.32 13.93 10.41
C PHE A 97 -10.43 12.97 9.62
N CYS A 98 -10.35 13.12 8.31
CA CYS A 98 -9.76 12.13 7.41
C CYS A 98 -8.67 12.68 6.49
N VAL A 99 -8.73 13.98 6.19
CA VAL A 99 -7.88 14.63 5.20
C VAL A 99 -7.09 15.74 5.89
N GLY A 100 -5.77 15.70 5.68
CA GLY A 100 -4.83 16.74 6.07
C GLY A 100 -4.12 17.35 4.86
N LEU A 101 -3.19 18.26 5.15
CA LEU A 101 -2.30 18.86 4.16
C LEU A 101 -0.86 18.38 4.43
N GLY A 102 -0.33 17.58 3.51
CA GLY A 102 1.06 17.15 3.51
C GLY A 102 1.96 18.05 2.64
N PRO A 103 3.27 17.76 2.55
CA PRO A 103 4.22 18.59 1.79
C PRO A 103 3.94 18.71 0.29
N THR A 104 3.18 17.78 -0.28
CA THR A 104 2.90 17.70 -1.73
C THR A 104 1.44 17.90 -2.07
N GLY A 105 0.57 18.18 -1.09
CA GLY A 105 -0.87 18.29 -1.30
C GLY A 105 -1.70 17.59 -0.23
N LEU A 106 -2.97 17.36 -0.55
CA LEU A 106 -3.90 16.66 0.33
C LEU A 106 -3.41 15.24 0.62
N THR A 107 -3.59 14.78 1.85
CA THR A 107 -3.18 13.45 2.29
C THR A 107 -4.17 12.87 3.29
N TRP A 108 -4.18 11.54 3.42
CA TRP A 108 -4.98 10.86 4.43
C TRP A 108 -4.35 11.04 5.80
N ASP A 109 -5.03 11.74 6.69
CA ASP A 109 -4.54 12.05 8.03
C ASP A 109 -5.69 12.10 9.04
N VAL A 110 -5.53 11.35 10.14
CA VAL A 110 -6.51 11.30 11.22
C VAL A 110 -6.54 12.67 11.88
N TYR A 111 -7.70 13.34 11.88
CA TYR A 111 -7.82 14.72 12.36
C TYR A 111 -6.95 15.73 11.57
N GLY A 112 -6.73 15.49 10.28
CA GLY A 112 -5.86 16.31 9.44
C GLY A 112 -6.30 17.77 9.26
N LYS A 113 -7.60 18.07 9.40
CA LYS A 113 -8.17 19.43 9.37
C LYS A 113 -7.72 20.27 8.17
N PHE A 114 -7.73 19.66 6.97
CA PHE A 114 -7.30 20.35 5.75
C PHE A 114 -8.06 21.67 5.48
N SER A 115 -9.31 21.83 5.95
CA SER A 115 -10.09 23.07 5.79
C SER A 115 -9.45 24.31 6.43
N ASN A 116 -8.51 24.14 7.37
CA ASN A 116 -7.75 25.27 7.92
C ASN A 116 -6.76 25.87 6.92
N TYR A 117 -6.39 25.13 5.88
CA TYR A 117 -5.35 25.47 4.92
C TYR A 117 -5.86 25.55 3.48
N CYS A 118 -7.07 25.03 3.24
CA CYS A 118 -7.65 24.87 1.91
C CYS A 118 -8.98 25.61 1.80
N LYS A 119 -9.29 26.09 0.59
CA LYS A 119 -10.52 26.78 0.21
C LYS A 119 -10.95 26.33 -1.19
N ASP A 120 -12.11 26.81 -1.62
CA ASP A 120 -12.63 26.62 -2.98
C ASP A 120 -12.65 25.14 -3.41
N CYS A 121 -12.98 24.26 -2.46
CA CYS A 121 -12.98 22.83 -2.69
C CYS A 121 -14.24 22.35 -3.41
N ALA A 122 -14.06 21.47 -4.39
CA ALA A 122 -15.13 20.88 -5.17
C ALA A 122 -14.88 19.38 -5.40
N LEU A 123 -15.97 18.64 -5.59
CA LEU A 123 -15.90 17.24 -5.95
C LEU A 123 -16.01 17.09 -7.48
N ASN A 124 -15.01 16.49 -8.10
CA ASN A 124 -15.05 16.12 -9.51
C ASN A 124 -15.46 14.65 -9.64
N THR A 125 -16.68 14.43 -10.14
CA THR A 125 -17.27 13.10 -10.33
C THR A 125 -17.16 12.56 -11.76
N ASN A 126 -16.52 13.29 -12.68
CA ASN A 126 -16.46 12.91 -14.11
C ASN A 126 -15.44 11.80 -14.38
N PHE A 127 -14.35 11.76 -13.61
CA PHE A 127 -13.22 10.85 -13.82
C PHE A 127 -12.85 10.01 -12.59
N GLY A 128 -13.76 9.93 -11.62
CA GLY A 128 -13.52 9.33 -10.30
C GLY A 128 -14.27 10.13 -9.24
N VAL A 129 -13.93 9.93 -7.97
CA VAL A 129 -14.45 10.77 -6.88
C VAL A 129 -13.28 11.58 -6.32
N ILE A 130 -12.89 12.61 -7.07
CA ILE A 130 -11.68 13.41 -6.80
C ILE A 130 -12.08 14.68 -6.05
N LEU A 131 -11.51 14.88 -4.87
CA LEU A 131 -11.58 16.16 -4.16
C LEU A 131 -10.52 17.10 -4.73
N GLU A 132 -10.96 18.23 -5.28
CA GLU A 132 -10.10 19.27 -5.82
C GLU A 132 -10.20 20.50 -4.91
N CYS A 133 -9.07 21.07 -4.51
CA CYS A 133 -9.01 22.20 -3.58
C CYS A 133 -7.90 23.18 -3.94
N GLU A 134 -8.05 24.44 -3.52
CA GLU A 134 -6.98 25.43 -3.52
C GLU A 134 -6.41 25.55 -2.10
N CYS A 135 -5.16 25.15 -1.88
CA CYS A 135 -4.53 25.11 -0.56
C CYS A 135 -3.30 26.01 -0.45
N GLY A 136 -3.15 26.68 0.68
CA GLY A 136 -1.94 27.44 1.03
C GLY A 136 -0.93 26.55 1.74
N PHE A 137 0.34 26.64 1.33
CA PHE A 137 1.44 25.95 2.00
C PHE A 137 2.33 26.96 2.71
N TRP A 138 2.97 26.55 3.79
CA TRP A 138 3.72 27.42 4.70
C TRP A 138 5.02 27.98 4.10
N ASP A 139 5.52 27.37 3.03
CA ASP A 139 6.77 27.70 2.35
C ASP A 139 6.57 28.57 1.10
N ILE A 140 5.33 28.85 0.73
CA ILE A 140 4.97 29.65 -0.45
C ILE A 140 3.90 30.69 -0.08
N ASP A 141 4.06 31.92 -0.58
CA ASP A 141 3.07 32.98 -0.39
C ASP A 141 1.86 32.84 -1.36
N GLU A 142 1.79 31.74 -2.10
CA GLU A 142 0.77 31.45 -3.11
C GLU A 142 0.01 30.16 -2.76
N THR A 143 -1.24 30.10 -3.18
CA THR A 143 -2.04 28.89 -3.10
C THR A 143 -1.79 27.98 -4.30
N GLN A 144 -1.95 26.67 -4.11
CA GLN A 144 -1.85 25.69 -5.19
C GLN A 144 -3.11 24.83 -5.27
N ASN A 145 -3.47 24.49 -6.51
CA ASN A 145 -4.51 23.49 -6.76
C ASN A 145 -3.96 22.10 -6.47
N VAL A 146 -4.63 21.39 -5.60
CA VAL A 146 -4.27 20.05 -5.15
C VAL A 146 -5.48 19.13 -5.26
N THR A 147 -5.22 17.85 -5.44
CA THR A 147 -6.27 16.85 -5.61
C THR A 147 -6.04 15.65 -4.69
N LEU A 148 -7.14 15.00 -4.30
CA LEU A 148 -7.13 13.73 -3.57
C LEU A 148 -8.18 12.80 -4.14
N ASP A 149 -7.78 11.59 -4.50
CA ASP A 149 -8.72 10.55 -4.91
C ASP A 149 -9.37 9.92 -3.68
N LEU A 150 -10.66 10.22 -3.45
CA LEU A 150 -11.38 9.78 -2.26
C LEU A 150 -11.59 8.27 -2.22
N ASP A 151 -11.60 7.59 -3.36
CA ASP A 151 -11.72 6.12 -3.41
C ASP A 151 -10.51 5.42 -2.78
N THR A 152 -9.37 6.11 -2.67
CA THR A 152 -8.15 5.54 -2.07
C THR A 152 -8.20 5.45 -0.54
N GLY A 153 -9.07 6.22 0.12
CA GLY A 153 -9.13 6.29 1.58
C GLY A 153 -10.52 6.29 2.19
N ILE A 154 -11.58 6.28 1.38
CA ILE A 154 -12.96 6.14 1.88
C ILE A 154 -13.51 4.79 1.45
N GLY A 155 -14.14 4.11 2.39
CA GLY A 155 -14.85 2.86 2.17
C GLY A 155 -16.33 2.95 2.51
N ASN A 156 -17.08 1.96 2.04
CA ASN A 156 -18.47 1.70 2.44
C ASN A 156 -18.50 0.44 3.31
N TYR A 157 -19.03 0.57 4.53
CA TYR A 157 -19.27 -0.55 5.43
C TYR A 157 -20.76 -0.61 5.76
N ASN A 158 -21.44 -1.60 5.17
CA ASN A 158 -22.84 -1.88 5.43
C ASN A 158 -23.76 -0.65 5.21
N GLY A 159 -23.48 0.17 4.19
CA GLY A 159 -24.29 1.34 3.86
C GLY A 159 -23.79 2.66 4.46
N SER A 160 -22.77 2.63 5.32
CA SER A 160 -22.16 3.83 5.89
C SER A 160 -20.76 4.07 5.34
N ILE A 161 -20.45 5.31 4.97
CA ILE A 161 -19.10 5.70 4.55
C ILE A 161 -18.18 5.95 5.74
N PHE A 162 -16.89 5.63 5.59
CA PHE A 162 -15.88 5.84 6.64
C PHE A 162 -14.48 5.99 6.04
N CYS A 163 -13.57 6.56 6.81
CA CYS A 163 -12.18 6.77 6.39
C CYS A 163 -11.24 5.67 6.86
N TYR A 164 -10.36 5.26 5.97
CA TYR A 164 -9.24 4.39 6.24
C TYR A 164 -8.00 5.21 6.52
N THR A 165 -7.41 5.01 7.69
CA THR A 165 -6.14 5.67 8.03
C THR A 165 -5.05 4.63 8.02
N THR A 166 -4.08 4.78 7.12
CA THR A 166 -2.88 3.94 7.08
C THR A 166 -1.90 4.36 8.19
N GLY A 167 -2.32 4.28 9.45
CA GLY A 167 -1.40 4.31 10.58
C GLY A 167 -0.71 2.94 10.75
N PRO A 168 0.52 2.86 11.28
CA PRO A 168 1.09 1.60 11.75
C PRO A 168 0.39 1.19 13.05
N THR A 169 -0.86 0.76 12.96
CA THR A 169 -1.65 0.33 14.10
C THR A 169 -2.51 -0.82 13.67
N ASN A 170 -2.13 -2.02 14.13
CA ASN A 170 -3.02 -3.01 14.71
C ASN A 170 -4.50 -2.75 14.39
N VAL A 171 -4.93 -2.99 13.14
CA VAL A 171 -6.34 -3.27 12.91
C VAL A 171 -6.58 -4.50 13.77
N PRO A 172 -7.46 -4.45 14.79
CA PRO A 172 -7.81 -5.67 15.47
C PRO A 172 -8.24 -6.64 14.37
N ASN A 173 -7.59 -7.80 14.31
CA ASN A 173 -8.05 -8.90 13.44
C ASN A 173 -9.46 -9.38 13.84
N ASP A 174 -10.11 -8.70 14.78
CA ASP A 174 -11.42 -8.96 15.30
C ASP A 174 -12.49 -8.27 14.44
N PHE A 175 -12.57 -8.68 13.18
CA PHE A 175 -13.77 -8.57 12.36
C PHE A 175 -14.48 -9.94 12.23
N THR A 176 -14.10 -10.92 13.06
CA THR A 176 -14.76 -12.23 13.14
C THR A 176 -15.72 -12.38 14.33
N THR A 177 -15.88 -11.37 15.19
CA THR A 177 -16.69 -11.53 16.41
C THR A 177 -17.52 -10.30 16.78
N ALA A 178 -18.67 -10.13 16.13
CA ALA A 178 -19.88 -9.48 16.67
C ALA A 178 -21.04 -9.78 15.69
N CYS A 179 -21.80 -10.86 15.94
CA CYS A 179 -23.13 -10.89 16.57
C CYS A 179 -24.25 -10.48 15.62
#